data_AF-A0A0Q0VWI6-F1
#
_entry.id   AF-A0A0Q0VWI6-F1
#
_cell.length_a   1.000
_cell.length_b   1.000
_cell.length_c   1.000
_cell.angle_alpha   90.00
_cell.angle_beta   90.00
_cell.angle_gamma   90.00
#
_symmetry.space_group_name_H-M   'P 1'
#
loop_
_entity.id
_entity.type
_entity.pdbx_description
1 polymer ?
#
loop_
_entity_poly.entity_id
_entity_poly.type
_entity_poly.pdbx_seq_one_letter_code
_entity_poly.pdbx_strand_id
1 'polypeptide(L)'
;MGSHYEKKDNYTDEQLYELWWNYLKLSDDYKEFCEIMRSISDKEAEDVDEQIEKKYIKRHPHSKINFDYKYYYDHQRNWQFMGDVHKKSFSDWWNTFSIPNKKPSIINLKDTDVETAFPFYKLRLNVHKRRKKYPPHPKEVINYLVSSDRYLFVAIPITQDLKNSEINKTITHMRKDARKKNMGTFQRMECQFSRPLGTIRYGELKKYCDIYYKLYIQKMKPKVVQRQTNVTDSSQFTKHKNKARIIIKNVEKGIFPGNEYWGK
;
A
#
# COMPACT_ATOMS: atom_id res chain seq x y z
N MET A 1 -22.53 -15.47 32.77
CA MET A 1 -21.43 -15.02 31.88
C MET A 1 -22.01 -14.00 30.91
N GLY A 2 -21.81 -12.71 31.18
CA GLY A 2 -22.35 -11.63 30.36
C GLY A 2 -21.58 -11.51 29.05
N SER A 3 -22.27 -11.71 27.93
CA SER A 3 -21.80 -11.32 26.60
C SER A 3 -21.55 -9.81 26.61
N HIS A 4 -20.29 -9.40 26.66
CA HIS A 4 -19.90 -8.04 26.31
C HIS A 4 -20.18 -7.85 24.82
N TYR A 5 -21.40 -7.42 24.50
CA TYR A 5 -21.70 -6.83 23.20
C TYR A 5 -20.82 -5.59 23.05
N GLU A 6 -19.70 -5.73 22.33
CA GLU A 6 -18.89 -4.61 21.90
C GLU A 6 -19.78 -3.67 21.09
N LYS A 7 -20.01 -2.46 21.61
CA LYS A 7 -20.60 -1.36 20.83
C LYS A 7 -19.78 -1.23 19.54
N LYS A 8 -20.39 -1.52 18.39
CA LYS A 8 -19.84 -1.11 17.10
C LYS A 8 -19.75 0.41 17.12
N ASP A 9 -18.55 0.94 16.95
CA ASP A 9 -18.37 2.36 16.67
C ASP A 9 -19.12 2.63 15.36
N ASN A 10 -20.18 3.44 15.41
CA ASN A 10 -20.86 3.90 14.20
C ASN A 10 -20.03 5.03 13.59
N TYR A 11 -19.30 4.73 12.52
CA TYR A 11 -18.60 5.72 11.70
C TYR A 11 -19.04 5.59 10.24
N THR A 12 -18.96 6.69 9.50
CA THR A 12 -19.26 6.71 8.06
C THR A 12 -18.02 6.36 7.23
N ASP A 13 -18.21 5.94 5.98
CA ASP A 13 -17.10 5.74 5.05
C ASP A 13 -16.31 7.05 4.86
N GLU A 14 -16.99 8.18 4.79
CA GLU A 14 -16.38 9.51 4.72
C GLU A 14 -15.39 9.75 5.86
N GLN A 15 -15.80 9.47 7.11
CA GLN A 15 -14.93 9.61 8.28
C GLN A 15 -13.72 8.68 8.21
N LEU A 16 -13.87 7.49 7.66
CA LEU A 16 -12.77 6.53 7.50
C LEU A 16 -11.76 7.01 6.43
N TYR A 17 -12.26 7.49 5.29
CA TYR A 17 -11.42 8.04 4.23
C TYR A 17 -10.77 9.36 4.62
N GLU A 18 -11.43 10.22 5.39
CA GLU A 18 -10.83 11.43 5.95
C GLU A 18 -9.67 11.06 6.86
N LEU A 19 -9.82 10.00 7.66
CA LEU A 19 -8.75 9.53 8.52
C LEU A 19 -7.57 8.99 7.73
N TRP A 20 -7.81 8.25 6.64
CA TRP A 20 -6.76 7.83 5.71
C TRP A 20 -6.06 9.03 5.07
N TRP A 21 -6.83 9.99 4.57
CA TRP A 21 -6.31 11.24 4.02
C TRP A 21 -5.38 11.95 5.01
N ASN A 22 -5.80 12.05 6.27
CA ASN A 22 -5.00 12.63 7.34
C ASN A 22 -3.71 11.86 7.59
N TYR A 23 -3.74 10.53 7.60
CA TYR A 23 -2.51 9.75 7.73
C TYR A 23 -1.53 9.96 6.57
N LEU A 24 -2.02 10.04 5.32
CA LEU A 24 -1.18 10.35 4.17
C LEU A 24 -0.58 11.76 4.26
N LYS A 25 -1.36 12.74 4.74
CA LYS A 25 -0.85 14.10 5.02
C LYS A 25 0.31 14.13 6.02
N LEU A 26 0.37 13.15 6.93
CA LEU A 26 1.43 13.01 7.93
C LEU A 26 2.64 12.20 7.44
N SER A 27 2.56 11.57 6.27
CA SER A 27 3.65 10.79 5.70
C SER A 27 4.64 11.71 4.98
N ASP A 28 5.86 11.79 5.48
CA ASP A 28 6.96 12.50 4.80
C ASP A 28 7.31 11.83 3.48
N ASP A 29 7.29 10.50 3.44
CA ASP A 29 7.58 9.70 2.25
C ASP A 29 6.56 9.96 1.13
N TYR A 30 5.26 10.01 1.46
CA TYR A 30 4.22 10.35 0.49
C TYR A 30 4.25 11.82 0.07
N LYS A 31 4.59 12.72 0.99
CA LYS A 31 4.81 14.13 0.66
C LYS A 31 5.91 14.28 -0.38
N GLU A 32 7.03 13.60 -0.18
CA GLU A 32 8.13 13.58 -1.13
C GLU A 32 7.67 13.05 -2.49
N PHE A 33 6.92 11.95 -2.50
CA PHE A 33 6.36 11.38 -3.72
C PHE A 33 5.46 12.39 -4.47
N CYS A 34 4.55 13.06 -3.76
CA CYS A 34 3.67 14.07 -4.34
C CYS A 34 4.46 15.22 -4.98
N GLU A 35 5.58 15.62 -4.38
CA GLU A 35 6.45 16.64 -4.96
C GLU A 35 7.21 16.15 -6.21
N ILE A 36 7.62 14.88 -6.25
CA ILE A 36 8.18 14.26 -7.46
C ILE A 36 7.13 14.31 -8.58
N MET A 37 5.92 13.84 -8.29
CA MET A 37 4.81 13.83 -9.27
C MET A 37 4.49 15.22 -9.81
N ARG A 38 4.47 16.24 -8.95
CA ARG A 38 4.28 17.65 -9.37
C ARG A 38 5.38 18.20 -10.28
N SER A 39 6.56 17.59 -10.25
CA SER A 39 7.73 18.04 -11.02
C SER A 39 7.86 17.37 -12.38
N ILE A 40 7.01 16.38 -12.66
CA ILE A 40 6.86 15.75 -13.97
C ILE A 40 6.18 16.77 -14.89
N SER A 41 6.70 16.93 -16.10
CA SER A 41 6.08 17.80 -17.09
C SER A 41 5.17 17.00 -18.00
N ASP A 42 4.03 17.58 -18.38
CA ASP A 42 3.10 17.02 -19.38
C ASP A 42 3.69 17.02 -20.81
N LYS A 43 4.98 17.36 -20.98
CA LYS A 43 5.61 17.36 -22.30
C LYS A 43 5.68 15.91 -22.81
N GLU A 44 5.00 15.66 -23.92
CA GLU A 44 4.84 14.36 -24.58
C GLU A 44 6.14 13.66 -24.99
N ALA A 45 7.28 14.36 -24.94
CA ALA A 45 8.55 13.88 -25.48
C ALA A 45 9.29 12.85 -24.61
N GLU A 46 8.95 12.71 -23.32
CA GLU A 46 9.71 11.87 -22.39
C GLU A 46 8.79 10.96 -21.56
N ASP A 47 9.10 9.66 -21.49
CA ASP A 47 8.34 8.65 -20.72
C ASP A 47 8.18 9.11 -19.26
N VAL A 48 6.93 9.12 -18.77
CA VAL A 48 6.58 9.51 -17.40
C VAL A 48 7.40 8.74 -16.36
N ASP A 49 7.65 7.46 -16.58
CA ASP A 49 8.46 6.64 -15.67
C ASP A 49 9.93 7.08 -15.67
N GLU A 50 10.45 7.53 -16.82
CA GLU A 50 11.81 8.07 -16.93
C GLU A 50 11.94 9.44 -16.24
N GLN A 51 10.94 10.31 -16.38
CA GLN A 51 10.90 11.58 -15.67
C GLN A 51 10.91 11.35 -14.15
N ILE A 52 10.12 10.40 -13.66
CA ILE A 52 10.07 10.06 -12.23
C ILE A 52 11.42 9.51 -11.75
N GLU A 53 12.01 8.59 -12.50
CA GLU A 53 13.32 8.02 -12.20
C GLU A 53 14.40 9.10 -12.08
N LYS A 54 14.47 10.02 -13.05
CA LYS A 54 15.42 11.14 -13.04
C LYS A 54 15.22 12.06 -11.84
N LYS A 55 13.97 12.39 -11.48
CA LYS A 55 13.67 13.28 -10.35
C LYS A 55 14.00 12.63 -9.01
N TYR A 56 13.71 11.34 -8.85
CA TYR A 56 14.07 10.58 -7.66
C TYR A 56 15.59 10.49 -7.48
N ILE A 57 16.33 10.13 -8.53
CA ILE A 57 17.81 10.07 -8.47
C ILE A 57 18.40 11.43 -8.12
N LYS A 58 17.85 12.53 -8.69
CA LYS A 58 18.28 13.89 -8.37
C LYS A 58 18.09 14.25 -6.89
N ARG A 59 17.02 13.76 -6.25
CA ARG A 59 16.73 13.98 -4.83
C ARG A 59 17.57 13.11 -3.90
N HIS A 60 17.97 11.94 -4.35
CA HIS A 60 18.76 10.97 -3.57
C HIS A 60 20.14 10.69 -4.18
N PRO A 61 21.01 11.71 -4.35
CA PRO A 61 22.29 11.56 -5.08
C PRO A 61 23.28 10.62 -4.37
N HIS A 62 23.11 10.38 -3.07
CA HIS A 62 23.98 9.52 -2.26
C HIS A 62 23.47 8.08 -2.12
N SER A 63 22.28 7.78 -2.64
CA SER A 63 21.78 6.41 -2.67
C SER A 63 22.64 5.59 -3.63
N LYS A 64 23.36 4.57 -3.11
CA LYS A 64 24.06 3.58 -3.95
C LYS A 64 23.09 2.67 -4.74
N ILE A 65 21.79 2.82 -4.51
CA ILE A 65 20.73 1.99 -5.08
C ILE A 65 20.15 2.70 -6.31
N ASN A 66 19.93 1.94 -7.38
CA ASN A 66 19.05 2.33 -8.50
C ASN A 66 17.69 2.86 -7.98
N PHE A 67 16.92 3.54 -8.82
CA PHE A 67 15.54 3.95 -8.53
C PHE A 67 14.76 2.93 -7.71
N ASP A 68 14.17 3.34 -6.58
CA ASP A 68 13.43 2.45 -5.71
C ASP A 68 12.02 2.21 -6.27
N TYR A 69 11.94 1.18 -7.10
CA TYR A 69 10.70 0.73 -7.71
C TYR A 69 9.62 0.33 -6.69
N LYS A 70 10.02 -0.16 -5.50
CA LYS A 70 9.07 -0.55 -4.45
C LYS A 70 8.45 0.71 -3.83
N TYR A 71 9.29 1.67 -3.45
CA TYR A 71 8.85 2.99 -2.99
C TYR A 71 7.88 3.65 -3.97
N TYR A 72 8.22 3.65 -5.27
CA TYR A 72 7.37 4.22 -6.31
C TYR A 72 5.96 3.62 -6.30
N TYR A 73 5.86 2.28 -6.30
CA TYR A 73 4.55 1.61 -6.39
C TYR A 73 3.67 1.72 -5.16
N ASP A 74 4.30 1.71 -3.99
CA ASP A 74 3.59 1.85 -2.72
C ASP A 74 2.85 3.19 -2.72
N HIS A 75 3.53 4.26 -3.17
CA HIS A 75 2.96 5.61 -3.21
C HIS A 75 2.13 5.91 -4.48
N GLN A 76 2.43 5.31 -5.64
CA GLN A 76 1.67 5.49 -6.88
C GLN A 76 0.20 5.09 -6.70
N ARG A 77 -0.07 4.06 -5.89
CA ARG A 77 -1.45 3.67 -5.55
C ARG A 77 -2.20 4.76 -4.80
N ASN A 78 -1.57 5.29 -3.75
CA ASN A 78 -2.16 6.38 -2.99
C ASN A 78 -2.38 7.60 -3.90
N TRP A 79 -1.47 7.85 -4.84
CA TRP A 79 -1.65 8.93 -5.83
C TRP A 79 -2.79 8.68 -6.81
N GLN A 80 -2.93 7.48 -7.34
CA GLN A 80 -4.06 7.14 -8.23
C GLN A 80 -5.41 7.20 -7.51
N PHE A 81 -5.42 6.90 -6.21
CA PHE A 81 -6.64 6.83 -5.40
C PHE A 81 -7.02 8.17 -4.75
N MET A 82 -6.08 8.81 -4.05
CA MET A 82 -6.28 10.07 -3.31
C MET A 82 -5.61 11.29 -3.95
N GLY A 83 -4.67 11.11 -4.87
CA GLY A 83 -3.93 12.21 -5.50
C GLY A 83 -3.06 12.99 -4.51
N ASP A 84 -2.78 14.25 -4.85
CA ASP A 84 -1.97 15.14 -4.02
C ASP A 84 -2.73 15.62 -2.78
N VAL A 85 -2.72 14.81 -1.71
CA VAL A 85 -3.36 15.13 -0.44
C VAL A 85 -2.77 16.37 0.24
N HIS A 86 -1.56 16.79 -0.13
CA HIS A 86 -0.88 17.93 0.48
C HIS A 86 -1.26 19.27 -0.19
N LYS A 87 -1.83 19.24 -1.40
CA LYS A 87 -2.37 20.43 -2.07
C LYS A 87 -3.89 20.49 -2.11
N LYS A 88 -4.57 19.37 -2.24
CA LYS A 88 -6.04 19.33 -2.32
C LYS A 88 -6.68 19.32 -0.93
N SER A 89 -7.93 19.75 -0.83
CA SER A 89 -8.73 19.51 0.37
C SER A 89 -9.39 18.13 0.31
N PHE A 90 -9.68 17.54 1.47
CA PHE A 90 -10.41 16.27 1.54
C PHE A 90 -11.81 16.41 0.94
N SER A 91 -12.50 17.52 1.21
CA SER A 91 -13.85 17.78 0.70
C SER A 91 -13.88 17.82 -0.83
N ASP A 92 -12.93 18.52 -1.46
CA ASP A 92 -12.84 18.58 -2.93
C ASP A 92 -12.62 17.18 -3.53
N TRP A 93 -11.72 16.38 -2.92
CA TRP A 93 -11.51 15.01 -3.36
C TRP A 93 -12.75 14.15 -3.16
N TRP A 94 -13.37 14.18 -1.98
CA TRP A 94 -14.54 13.38 -1.64
C TRP A 94 -15.72 13.63 -2.58
N ASN A 95 -15.97 14.89 -2.91
CA ASN A 95 -17.05 15.28 -3.83
C ASN A 95 -16.80 14.84 -5.29
N THR A 96 -15.56 14.58 -5.67
CA THR A 96 -15.20 14.09 -7.01
C THR A 96 -14.94 12.59 -7.03
N PHE A 97 -14.88 11.96 -5.86
CA PHE A 97 -14.54 10.55 -5.70
C PHE A 97 -15.74 9.66 -6.02
N SER A 98 -15.53 8.69 -6.90
CA SER A 98 -16.45 7.59 -7.13
C SER A 98 -15.75 6.29 -6.73
N ILE A 99 -16.38 5.50 -5.85
CA ILE A 99 -15.87 4.16 -5.50
C ILE A 99 -15.78 3.33 -6.78
N PRO A 100 -14.59 2.85 -7.16
CA PRO A 100 -14.45 2.00 -8.34
C PRO A 100 -15.23 0.70 -8.13
N ASN A 101 -16.36 0.55 -8.83
CA ASN A 101 -17.20 -0.66 -8.75
C ASN A 101 -16.63 -1.85 -9.56
N LYS A 102 -15.32 -1.86 -9.84
CA LYS A 102 -14.70 -2.92 -10.63
C LYS A 102 -14.42 -4.14 -9.77
N LYS A 103 -15.18 -5.22 -10.00
CA LYS A 103 -14.78 -6.56 -9.55
C LYS A 103 -13.42 -6.90 -10.14
N PRO A 104 -12.53 -7.58 -9.40
CA PRO A 104 -11.28 -8.07 -9.95
C PRO A 104 -11.59 -8.99 -11.15
N SER A 105 -11.14 -8.60 -12.34
CA SER A 105 -11.29 -9.40 -13.56
C SER A 105 -10.25 -10.51 -13.58
N ILE A 106 -10.62 -11.67 -14.12
CA ILE A 106 -9.65 -12.72 -14.47
C ILE A 106 -8.85 -12.17 -15.64
N ILE A 107 -7.54 -11.97 -15.44
CA ILE A 107 -6.65 -11.48 -16.48
C ILE A 107 -5.92 -12.68 -17.07
N ASN A 108 -6.10 -12.93 -18.37
CA ASN A 108 -5.31 -13.92 -19.08
C ASN A 108 -3.96 -13.31 -19.44
N LEU A 109 -2.88 -13.94 -18.99
CA LEU A 109 -1.51 -13.44 -19.21
C LEU A 109 -1.06 -13.44 -20.69
N LYS A 110 -1.87 -13.99 -21.59
CA LYS A 110 -1.65 -13.95 -23.04
C LYS A 110 -2.33 -12.76 -23.72
N ASP A 111 -3.20 -12.05 -23.01
CA ASP A 111 -3.93 -10.92 -23.58
C ASP A 111 -3.01 -9.70 -23.70
N THR A 112 -3.28 -8.85 -24.69
CA THR A 112 -2.47 -7.65 -24.97
C THR A 112 -2.57 -6.57 -23.88
N ASP A 113 -3.53 -6.69 -22.95
CA ASP A 113 -3.82 -5.74 -21.88
C ASP A 113 -3.14 -6.08 -20.55
N VAL A 114 -2.32 -7.13 -20.49
CA VAL A 114 -1.59 -7.55 -19.28
C VAL A 114 -0.68 -6.45 -18.74
N GLU A 115 -0.04 -5.67 -19.61
CA GLU A 115 0.76 -4.51 -19.19
C GLU A 115 -0.11 -3.43 -18.52
N THR A 116 -1.37 -3.28 -18.93
CA THR A 116 -2.34 -2.35 -18.35
C THR A 116 -2.86 -2.86 -17.01
N ALA A 117 -3.10 -4.16 -16.91
CA ALA A 117 -3.65 -4.81 -15.72
C ALA A 117 -2.60 -5.03 -14.61
N PHE A 118 -1.33 -5.14 -14.98
CA PHE A 118 -0.21 -5.33 -14.06
C PHE A 118 0.85 -4.22 -14.23
N PRO A 119 0.66 -3.04 -13.60
CA PRO A 119 1.64 -1.96 -13.65
C PRO A 119 3.05 -2.42 -13.28
N PHE A 120 3.18 -3.22 -12.21
CA PHE A 120 4.48 -3.77 -11.76
C PHE A 120 5.19 -4.59 -12.84
N TYR A 121 4.45 -5.37 -13.62
CA TYR A 121 4.98 -6.12 -14.75
C TYR A 121 5.42 -5.17 -15.87
N LYS A 122 4.58 -4.20 -16.24
CA LYS A 122 4.88 -3.20 -17.28
C LYS A 122 6.19 -2.45 -17.00
N LEU A 123 6.38 -1.97 -15.78
CA LEU A 123 7.59 -1.23 -15.43
C LEU A 123 8.84 -2.11 -15.43
N ARG A 124 8.77 -3.30 -14.84
CA ARG A 124 9.90 -4.26 -14.88
C ARG A 124 10.26 -4.62 -16.31
N LEU A 125 9.25 -4.78 -17.17
CA LEU A 125 9.42 -5.02 -18.58
C LEU A 125 10.05 -3.82 -19.30
N ASN A 126 9.62 -2.59 -19.02
CA ASN A 126 10.20 -1.36 -19.57
C ASN A 126 11.67 -1.21 -19.15
N VAL A 127 11.99 -1.46 -17.89
CA VAL A 127 13.37 -1.46 -17.37
C VAL A 127 14.22 -2.53 -18.05
N HIS A 128 13.67 -3.73 -18.24
CA HIS A 128 14.34 -4.80 -18.98
C HIS A 128 14.61 -4.38 -20.43
N LYS A 129 13.60 -3.87 -21.14
CA LYS A 129 13.72 -3.36 -22.52
C LYS A 129 14.79 -2.27 -22.65
N ARG A 130 14.93 -1.40 -21.63
CA ARG A 130 15.97 -0.35 -21.58
C ARG A 130 17.37 -0.90 -21.31
N ARG A 131 17.51 -1.90 -20.43
CA ARG A 131 18.82 -2.40 -19.96
C ARG A 131 19.35 -3.59 -20.74
N LYS A 132 18.50 -4.33 -21.43
CA LYS A 132 18.84 -5.59 -22.10
C LYS A 132 18.32 -5.56 -23.54
N LYS A 133 19.17 -6.03 -24.47
CA LYS A 133 18.84 -6.11 -25.91
C LYS A 133 17.96 -7.30 -26.27
N TYR A 134 17.74 -8.22 -25.33
CA TYR A 134 17.00 -9.47 -25.55
C TYR A 134 15.68 -9.45 -24.76
N PRO A 135 14.62 -10.12 -25.26
CA PRO A 135 13.36 -10.26 -24.53
C PRO A 135 13.57 -10.98 -23.19
N PRO A 136 12.76 -10.70 -22.15
CA PRO A 136 12.91 -11.35 -20.86
C PRO A 136 12.69 -12.86 -20.98
N HIS A 137 13.55 -13.64 -20.34
CA HIS A 137 13.37 -15.08 -20.31
C HIS A 137 12.06 -15.42 -19.56
N PRO A 138 11.34 -16.51 -19.90
CA PRO A 138 10.08 -16.86 -19.21
C PRO A 138 10.16 -16.86 -17.68
N LYS A 139 11.30 -17.26 -17.10
CA LYS A 139 11.57 -17.21 -15.66
C LYS A 139 11.61 -15.78 -15.10
N GLU A 140 12.14 -14.83 -15.87
CA GLU A 140 12.16 -13.41 -15.52
C GLU A 140 10.77 -12.80 -15.61
N VAL A 141 9.99 -13.15 -16.65
CA VAL A 141 8.58 -12.76 -16.81
C VAL A 141 7.76 -13.23 -15.61
N ILE A 142 7.90 -14.51 -15.23
CA ILE A 142 7.26 -15.06 -14.04
C ILE A 142 7.70 -14.27 -12.82
N ASN A 143 9.00 -14.04 -12.61
CA ASN A 143 9.48 -13.25 -11.46
C ASN A 143 8.91 -11.83 -11.44
N TYR A 144 8.77 -11.16 -12.59
CA TYR A 144 8.14 -9.85 -12.67
C TYR A 144 6.68 -9.92 -12.26
N LEU A 145 5.96 -10.98 -12.64
CA LEU A 145 4.57 -11.17 -12.24
C LEU A 145 4.45 -11.54 -10.73
N VAL A 146 5.16 -12.57 -10.26
CA VAL A 146 5.04 -13.13 -8.88
C VAL A 146 5.72 -12.31 -7.79
N SER A 147 6.58 -11.35 -8.11
CA SER A 147 7.15 -10.45 -7.09
C SER A 147 6.12 -9.46 -6.54
N SER A 148 4.92 -9.41 -7.12
CA SER A 148 3.81 -8.65 -6.56
C SER A 148 3.14 -9.41 -5.42
N ASP A 149 3.13 -8.81 -4.24
CA ASP A 149 2.40 -9.26 -3.04
C ASP A 149 0.87 -9.22 -3.20
N ARG A 150 0.38 -8.62 -4.30
CA ARG A 150 -1.04 -8.37 -4.58
C ARG A 150 -1.75 -9.51 -5.29
N TYR A 151 -1.01 -10.44 -5.90
CA TYR A 151 -1.58 -11.45 -6.78
C TYR A 151 -1.14 -12.86 -6.38
N LEU A 152 -2.10 -13.78 -6.32
CA LEU A 152 -1.82 -15.20 -6.16
C LEU A 152 -1.73 -15.82 -7.56
N PHE A 153 -0.51 -16.13 -7.99
CA PHE A 153 -0.29 -16.78 -9.27
C PHE A 153 -0.46 -18.28 -9.13
N VAL A 154 -1.37 -18.84 -9.93
CA VAL A 154 -1.59 -20.29 -10.00
C VAL A 154 -1.24 -20.75 -11.39
N ALA A 155 -0.18 -21.55 -11.51
CA ALA A 155 0.10 -22.26 -12.74
C ALA A 155 -0.88 -23.43 -12.84
N ILE A 156 -1.83 -23.32 -13.78
CA ILE A 156 -2.79 -24.39 -14.05
C ILE A 156 -2.27 -25.15 -15.27
N PRO A 157 -1.94 -26.45 -15.14
CA PRO A 157 -1.61 -27.25 -16.32
C PRO A 157 -2.85 -27.29 -17.23
N ILE A 158 -2.67 -26.94 -18.50
CA ILE A 158 -3.72 -27.07 -19.52
C ILE A 158 -3.78 -28.56 -19.93
N THR A 159 -4.16 -29.42 -19.00
CA THR A 159 -4.67 -30.75 -19.33
C THR A 159 -6.18 -30.63 -19.51
N GLN A 160 -6.74 -31.33 -20.50
CA GLN A 160 -8.06 -31.04 -21.07
C GLN A 160 -9.28 -31.23 -20.13
N ASP A 161 -9.11 -31.61 -18.86
CA ASP A 161 -10.23 -31.98 -17.97
C ASP A 161 -10.26 -31.28 -16.60
N LEU A 162 -9.54 -30.18 -16.40
CA LEU A 162 -9.54 -29.49 -15.11
C LEU A 162 -10.83 -28.67 -14.89
N LYS A 163 -11.67 -29.10 -13.94
CA LYS A 163 -12.91 -28.40 -13.59
C LYS A 163 -12.61 -27.15 -12.76
N ASN A 164 -13.41 -26.09 -12.93
CA ASN A 164 -13.30 -24.85 -12.12
C ASN A 164 -13.27 -25.10 -10.60
N SER A 165 -13.97 -26.13 -10.12
CA SER A 165 -13.96 -26.55 -8.72
C SER A 165 -12.57 -26.99 -8.23
N GLU A 166 -11.78 -27.62 -9.09
CA GLU A 166 -10.44 -28.13 -8.78
C GLU A 166 -9.41 -27.00 -8.77
N ILE A 167 -9.53 -26.07 -9.72
CA ILE A 167 -8.75 -24.81 -9.73
C ILE A 167 -8.96 -24.04 -8.42
N ASN A 168 -10.21 -23.87 -8.00
CA ASN A 168 -10.56 -23.17 -6.76
C ASN A 168 -10.05 -23.89 -5.50
N LYS A 169 -10.08 -25.23 -5.46
CA LYS A 169 -9.48 -26.01 -4.36
C LYS A 169 -7.97 -25.80 -4.29
N THR A 170 -7.27 -25.81 -5.43
CA THR A 170 -5.83 -25.56 -5.53
C THR A 170 -5.47 -24.14 -5.08
N ILE A 171 -6.19 -23.12 -5.55
CA ILE A 171 -6.06 -21.72 -5.09
C ILE A 171 -6.21 -21.65 -3.55
N THR A 172 -7.21 -22.31 -3.00
CA THR A 172 -7.48 -22.32 -1.55
C THR A 172 -6.34 -22.98 -0.77
N HIS A 173 -5.80 -24.08 -1.27
CA HIS A 173 -4.68 -24.78 -0.66
C HIS A 173 -3.40 -23.93 -0.70
N MET A 174 -3.08 -23.32 -1.84
CA MET A 174 -1.95 -22.40 -1.98
C MET A 174 -2.05 -21.21 -1.02
N ARG A 175 -3.24 -20.63 -0.85
CA ARG A 175 -3.47 -19.56 0.16
C ARG A 175 -3.16 -20.05 1.58
N LYS A 176 -3.53 -21.28 1.93
CA LYS A 176 -3.25 -21.87 3.25
C LYS A 176 -1.75 -22.14 3.44
N ASP A 177 -1.08 -22.64 2.42
CA ASP A 177 0.35 -22.96 2.47
C ASP A 177 1.24 -21.71 2.49
N ALA A 178 0.91 -20.69 1.72
CA ALA A 178 1.58 -19.39 1.77
C ALA A 178 1.49 -18.76 3.17
N ARG A 179 0.32 -18.87 3.82
CA ARG A 179 0.13 -18.44 5.22
C ARG A 179 1.02 -19.22 6.20
N LYS A 180 1.24 -20.52 5.97
CA LYS A 180 2.11 -21.36 6.82
C LYS A 180 3.60 -21.10 6.57
N LYS A 181 4.05 -21.04 5.32
CA LYS A 181 5.47 -20.88 4.93
C LYS A 181 6.02 -19.49 5.26
N ASN A 182 5.19 -18.44 5.21
CA ASN A 182 5.63 -17.07 5.55
C ASN A 182 5.91 -16.84 7.04
N MET A 183 5.66 -17.80 7.93
CA MET A 183 5.99 -17.66 9.36
C MET A 183 7.47 -17.92 9.71
N GLY A 184 8.28 -18.44 8.79
CA GLY A 184 9.59 -19.02 9.10
C GLY A 184 10.75 -18.05 9.35
N THR A 185 11.09 -17.16 8.40
CA THR A 185 12.46 -16.59 8.42
C THR A 185 12.63 -15.18 7.82
N PHE A 186 11.80 -14.75 6.86
CA PHE A 186 11.85 -13.37 6.34
C PHE A 186 11.08 -12.34 7.20
N GLN A 187 10.45 -12.81 8.28
CA GLN A 187 9.31 -12.15 8.90
C GLN A 187 9.62 -11.22 10.09
N ARG A 188 10.85 -11.21 10.62
CA ARG A 188 11.09 -10.60 11.95
C ARG A 188 11.19 -9.07 11.98
N MET A 189 11.57 -8.42 10.88
CA MET A 189 11.64 -6.94 10.83
C MET A 189 10.59 -6.30 9.90
N GLU A 190 10.42 -6.76 8.66
CA GLU A 190 9.41 -6.16 7.75
C GLU A 190 7.96 -6.47 8.16
N CYS A 191 7.65 -7.66 8.70
CA CYS A 191 6.27 -7.97 9.08
C CYS A 191 5.85 -7.40 10.44
N GLN A 192 6.73 -6.79 11.23
CA GLN A 192 6.25 -5.97 12.35
C GLN A 192 5.59 -4.68 11.84
N PHE A 193 6.03 -4.18 10.67
CA PHE A 193 5.53 -2.94 10.06
C PHE A 193 4.59 -3.15 8.87
N SER A 194 4.31 -4.40 8.49
CA SER A 194 3.47 -4.75 7.33
C SER A 194 2.32 -5.69 7.71
N ARG A 195 2.17 -6.03 8.99
CA ARG A 195 1.01 -6.81 9.44
C ARG A 195 -0.21 -5.90 9.34
N PRO A 196 -1.29 -6.33 8.65
CA PRO A 196 -2.56 -5.66 8.80
C PRO A 196 -2.86 -5.65 10.28
N LEU A 197 -3.03 -4.45 10.82
CA LEU A 197 -3.47 -4.33 12.20
C LEU A 197 -4.86 -4.98 12.20
N GLY A 198 -5.07 -6.01 13.02
CA GLY A 198 -6.40 -6.61 13.20
C GLY A 198 -7.42 -5.52 13.50
N THR A 199 -8.70 -5.76 13.28
CA THR A 199 -9.78 -4.77 13.32
C THR A 199 -9.58 -3.70 14.42
N ILE A 200 -9.09 -2.52 14.02
CA ILE A 200 -8.91 -1.38 14.93
C ILE A 200 -10.18 -0.55 14.89
N ARG A 201 -10.68 -0.14 16.05
CA ARG A 201 -11.84 0.74 16.15
C ARG A 201 -11.52 2.15 15.65
N TYR A 202 -12.50 2.84 15.06
CA TYR A 202 -12.31 4.19 14.51
C TYR A 202 -11.73 5.17 15.55
N GLY A 203 -12.24 5.15 16.79
CA GLY A 203 -11.74 6.01 17.86
C GLY A 203 -10.26 5.77 18.19
N GLU A 204 -9.78 4.53 18.07
CA GLU A 204 -8.36 4.22 18.25
C GLU A 204 -7.51 4.73 17.09
N LEU A 205 -7.96 4.57 15.84
CA LEU A 205 -7.27 5.12 14.68
C LEU A 205 -7.13 6.65 14.81
N LYS A 206 -8.21 7.35 15.16
CA LYS A 206 -8.17 8.79 15.38
C LYS A 206 -7.15 9.17 16.47
N LYS A 207 -7.16 8.46 17.61
CA LYS A 207 -6.18 8.64 18.69
C LYS A 207 -4.73 8.46 18.21
N TYR A 208 -4.46 7.45 17.38
CA TYR A 208 -3.12 7.20 16.86
C TYR A 208 -2.65 8.27 15.88
N CYS A 209 -3.56 8.76 15.02
CA CYS A 209 -3.30 9.90 14.15
C CYS A 209 -2.89 11.14 14.95
N ASP A 210 -3.68 11.48 15.98
CA ASP A 210 -3.42 12.64 16.85
C ASP A 210 -2.08 12.54 17.59
N ILE A 211 -1.75 11.36 18.13
CA ILE A 211 -0.45 11.12 18.80
C ILE A 211 0.70 11.40 17.84
N TYR A 212 0.60 10.90 16.60
CA TYR A 212 1.66 11.06 15.62
C TYR A 212 1.81 12.53 15.21
N TYR A 213 0.72 13.20 14.88
CA TYR A 213 0.72 14.62 14.51
C TYR A 213 1.38 15.49 15.59
N LYS A 214 0.98 15.31 16.85
CA LYS A 214 1.52 16.09 17.98
C LYS A 214 3.03 15.85 18.19
N LEU A 215 3.48 14.60 18.09
CA LEU A 215 4.88 14.25 18.33
C LEU A 215 5.81 14.67 17.18
N TYR A 216 5.41 14.39 15.94
CA TYR A 216 6.31 14.46 14.80
C TYR A 216 6.14 15.74 13.97
N ILE A 217 4.92 16.28 13.88
CA ILE A 217 4.65 17.52 13.16
C ILE A 217 4.74 18.73 14.08
N GLN A 218 4.02 18.72 15.21
CA GLN A 218 4.05 19.82 16.19
C GLN A 218 5.30 19.79 17.08
N LYS A 219 6.15 18.74 16.97
CA LYS A 219 7.39 18.56 17.75
C LYS A 219 7.17 18.67 19.27
N MET A 220 6.00 18.27 19.76
CA MET A 220 5.67 18.34 21.18
C MET A 220 6.49 17.32 21.98
N LYS A 221 6.86 17.68 23.22
CA LYS A 221 7.52 16.75 24.13
C LYS A 221 6.61 15.55 24.44
N PRO A 222 7.11 14.30 24.43
CA PRO A 222 6.32 13.10 24.68
C PRO A 222 5.46 13.15 25.96
N LYS A 223 6.01 13.69 27.05
CA LYS A 223 5.28 13.86 28.33
C LYS A 223 4.05 14.76 28.21
N VAL A 224 4.08 15.76 27.34
CA VAL A 224 2.94 16.68 27.11
C VAL A 224 1.84 15.98 26.32
N VAL A 225 2.22 15.26 25.26
CA VAL A 225 1.27 14.49 24.45
C VAL A 225 0.64 13.35 25.27
N GLN A 226 1.43 12.69 26.12
CA GLN A 226 0.96 11.65 27.03
C GLN A 226 -0.14 12.18 27.98
N ARG A 227 0.07 13.35 28.58
CA ARG A 227 -0.93 14.02 29.42
C ARG A 227 -2.20 14.38 28.64
N GLN A 228 -2.06 14.96 27.44
CA GLN A 228 -3.20 15.36 26.61
C GLN A 228 -4.00 14.19 26.04
N THR A 229 -3.40 13.00 25.95
CA THR A 229 -4.07 11.79 25.42
C THR A 229 -4.60 10.89 26.52
N ASN A 230 -4.54 11.35 27.78
CA ASN A 230 -4.97 10.63 28.98
C ASN A 230 -4.36 9.21 29.11
N VAL A 231 -3.12 9.03 28.63
CA VAL A 231 -2.41 7.75 28.74
C VAL A 231 -1.50 7.81 29.97
N THR A 232 -1.98 7.32 31.11
CA THR A 232 -1.27 7.40 32.39
C THR A 232 0.04 6.57 32.40
N ASP A 233 0.08 5.44 31.70
CA ASP A 233 1.25 4.57 31.62
C ASP A 233 2.19 4.92 30.45
N SER A 234 3.45 5.19 30.76
CA SER A 234 4.51 5.48 29.77
C SER A 234 4.80 4.29 28.84
N SER A 235 4.61 3.05 29.33
CA SER A 235 4.73 1.83 28.53
C SER A 235 3.62 1.76 27.48
N GLN A 236 2.39 2.10 27.86
CA GLN A 236 1.24 2.16 26.96
C GLN A 236 1.39 3.29 25.93
N PHE A 237 1.89 4.45 26.35
CA PHE A 237 2.15 5.54 25.42
C PHE A 237 3.19 5.16 24.36
N THR A 238 4.24 4.43 24.75
CA THR A 238 5.25 3.89 23.81
C THR A 238 4.61 2.90 22.82
N LYS A 239 3.73 2.01 23.30
CA LYS A 239 2.97 1.09 22.43
C LYS A 239 2.09 1.83 21.44
N HIS A 240 1.36 2.87 21.88
CA HIS A 240 0.52 3.68 21.02
C HIS A 240 1.32 4.47 19.97
N LYS A 241 2.47 5.04 20.36
CA LYS A 241 3.40 5.68 19.42
C LYS A 241 3.87 4.70 18.34
N ASN A 242 4.25 3.50 18.74
CA ASN A 242 4.70 2.47 17.79
C ASN A 242 3.57 2.01 16.87
N LYS A 243 2.34 1.83 17.39
CA LYS A 243 1.15 1.56 16.57
C LYS A 243 0.90 2.67 15.55
N ALA A 244 0.95 3.94 15.95
CA ALA A 244 0.75 5.06 15.05
C ALA A 244 1.77 5.07 13.90
N ARG A 245 3.05 4.78 14.19
CA ARG A 245 4.10 4.61 13.17
C ARG A 245 3.80 3.46 12.21
N ILE A 246 3.31 2.33 12.71
CA ILE A 246 2.94 1.18 11.89
C ILE A 246 1.76 1.52 10.99
N ILE A 247 0.75 2.24 11.50
CA ILE A 247 -0.40 2.67 10.71
C ILE A 247 0.06 3.53 9.54
N ILE A 248 0.87 4.56 9.78
CA ILE A 248 1.40 5.41 8.70
C ILE A 248 2.15 4.58 7.65
N LYS A 249 3.01 3.66 8.07
CA LYS A 249 3.70 2.74 7.13
C LYS A 249 2.77 1.83 6.34
N ASN A 250 1.68 1.38 6.94
CA ASN A 250 0.68 0.58 6.23
C ASN A 250 -0.09 1.45 5.23
N VAL A 251 -0.46 2.67 5.65
CA VAL A 251 -1.14 3.65 4.81
C VAL A 251 -0.28 4.05 3.60
N GLU A 252 1.03 4.25 3.79
CA GLU A 252 2.00 4.49 2.72
C GLU A 252 2.02 3.38 1.66
N LYS A 253 1.74 2.13 2.07
CA LYS A 253 1.63 0.96 1.19
C LYS A 253 0.25 0.78 0.56
N GLY A 254 -0.68 1.70 0.83
CA GLY A 254 -2.08 1.61 0.43
C GLY A 254 -2.88 0.57 1.24
N ILE A 255 -2.39 0.18 2.42
CA ILE A 255 -3.05 -0.76 3.34
C ILE A 255 -3.72 0.05 4.45
N PHE A 256 -5.01 0.33 4.30
CA PHE A 256 -5.77 1.03 5.33
C PHE A 256 -6.50 0.07 6.27
N PRO A 257 -6.43 0.25 7.62
CA PRO A 257 -7.21 -0.54 8.56
C PRO A 257 -8.72 -0.39 8.30
N GLY A 258 -9.46 -1.51 8.27
CA GLY A 258 -10.90 -1.52 8.00
C GLY A 258 -11.28 -1.58 6.51
N ASN A 259 -10.30 -1.56 5.60
CA ASN A 259 -10.56 -1.73 4.18
C ASN A 259 -10.75 -3.22 3.83
N GLU A 260 -11.97 -3.75 4.05
CA GLU A 260 -12.36 -5.11 3.61
C GLU A 260 -12.42 -5.25 2.07
N TYR A 261 -12.35 -4.13 1.33
CA TYR A 261 -12.61 -4.08 -0.12
C TYR A 261 -11.51 -4.64 -1.03
N TRP A 262 -10.41 -5.18 -0.48
CA TRP A 262 -9.44 -5.95 -1.27
C TRP A 262 -9.63 -7.47 -1.14
N GLY A 263 -10.79 -7.92 -0.65
CA GLY A 263 -11.03 -9.33 -0.31
C GLY A 263 -12.47 -9.84 -0.47
N LYS A 264 -13.30 -9.25 -1.33
CA LYS A 264 -14.55 -9.88 -1.80
C LYS A 264 -14.59 -9.96 -3.32
#